data_AF-A0A7X8VE77-F1
#
_entry.id   AF-A0A7X8VE77-F1
#
_cell.length_a   1.000
_cell.length_b   1.000
_cell.length_c   1.000
_cell.angle_alpha   90.00
_cell.angle_beta   90.00
_cell.angle_gamma   90.00
#
_symmetry.space_group_name_H-M   'P 1'
#
loop_
_entity.id
_entity.type
_entity.pdbx_description
1 polymer ?
#
loop_
_entity_poly.entity_id
_entity_poly.type
_entity_poly.pdbx_seq_one_letter_code
_entity_poly.pdbx_strand_id
1 'polypeptide(L)' 'MLSNEKIKFTDREIIEKGSRALIKELGYSGFLRFIRQFESNGENYMEIQENLYKEIPLDVLFSEAQHNWERKKSQT' A
#
# COMPACT_ATOMS: atom_id res chain seq x y z
N MET A 1 31.57 -10.26 -9.45
CA MET A 1 31.27 -10.96 -8.18
C MET A 1 31.27 -9.89 -7.11
N LEU A 2 30.10 -9.48 -6.62
CA LEU A 2 30.01 -8.40 -5.62
C LEU A 2 30.58 -8.88 -4.29
N SER A 3 31.45 -8.04 -3.75
CA SER A 3 32.37 -8.27 -2.66
C SER A 3 31.65 -8.67 -1.38
N ASN A 4 32.22 -9.67 -0.71
CA ASN A 4 31.78 -10.25 0.56
C ASN A 4 32.06 -9.29 1.73
N GLU A 5 31.52 -8.08 1.68
CA GLU A 5 31.42 -7.23 2.87
C GLU A 5 30.45 -7.90 3.83
N LYS A 6 30.90 -8.12 5.07
CA LYS A 6 30.12 -8.76 6.15
C LYS A 6 28.69 -8.22 6.15
N ILE A 7 27.76 -9.03 5.64
CA ILE A 7 26.34 -8.70 5.60
C ILE A 7 25.90 -8.51 7.05
N LYS A 8 25.77 -7.24 7.48
CA LYS A 8 25.54 -6.86 8.88
C LYS A 8 24.19 -7.36 9.41
N PHE A 9 23.26 -7.67 8.50
CA PHE A 9 21.91 -8.09 8.81
C PHE A 9 21.49 -9.17 7.82
N THR A 10 20.92 -10.26 8.32
CA THR A 10 20.24 -11.27 7.51
C THR A 10 19.08 -10.65 6.73
N ASP A 11 18.65 -11.29 5.64
CA ASP A 11 17.49 -10.84 4.85
C ASP A 11 16.24 -10.66 5.72
N ARG A 12 16.04 -11.56 6.70
CA ARG A 12 14.97 -11.44 7.69
C ARG A 12 15.08 -10.16 8.52
N GLU A 13 16.27 -9.85 9.02
CA GLU A 13 16.51 -8.63 9.80
C GLU A 13 16.32 -7.36 8.96
N ILE A 14 16.67 -7.41 7.67
CA ILE A 14 16.42 -6.31 6.72
C ILE A 14 14.92 -6.11 6.55
N ILE A 15 14.16 -7.17 6.29
CA ILE A 15 12.69 -7.11 6.12
C ILE A 15 12.03 -6.60 7.40
N GLU A 16 12.41 -7.11 8.58
CA GLU A 16 11.83 -6.69 9.86
C GLU A 16 12.13 -5.22 10.19
N LYS A 17 13.36 -4.75 9.93
CA LYS A 17 13.75 -3.35 10.16
C LYS A 17 13.07 -2.41 9.18
N GLY A 18 13.03 -2.79 7.89
CA GLY A 18 12.36 -2.03 6.84
C GLY A 18 10.86 -1.89 7.10
N SER A 19 10.20 -3.01 7.42
CA SER A 19 8.76 -3.02 7.75
C SER A 19 8.44 -2.11 8.93
N ARG A 20 9.25 -2.17 10.00
CA ARG A 20 9.06 -1.29 11.17
C ARG A 20 9.26 0.18 10.85
N ALA A 21 10.27 0.54 10.06
CA ALA A 21 10.50 1.91 9.64
C ALA A 21 9.32 2.45 8.81
N LEU A 22 8.84 1.66 7.85
CA LEU A 22 7.73 2.03 6.99
C LEU A 22 6.41 2.14 7.75
N ILE A 23 6.10 1.21 8.66
CA ILE A 23 4.91 1.29 9.52
C ILE A 23 4.94 2.54 10.40
N LYS A 24 6.11 2.90 10.94
CA LYS A 24 6.27 4.09 11.77
C LYS A 24 5.97 5.38 11.00
N GLU A 25 6.41 5.47 9.75
CA GLU A 25 6.25 6.68 8.94
C GLU A 25 4.88 6.78 8.26
N LEU A 26 4.36 5.66 7.76
CA LEU A 26 3.17 5.63 6.89
C LEU A 26 1.90 5.16 7.62
N GLY A 27 2.03 4.64 8.84
CA GLY A 27 1.01 3.82 9.47
C GLY A 27 0.83 2.47 8.77
N TYR A 28 0.03 1.59 9.38
CA TYR A 28 -0.15 0.22 8.89
C TYR A 28 -0.82 0.17 7.50
N SER A 29 -1.82 1.03 7.26
CA SER A 29 -2.52 1.10 5.97
C SER A 29 -1.64 1.66 4.85
N GLY A 30 -0.80 2.65 5.15
CA GLY A 30 0.16 3.21 4.20
C GLY A 30 1.27 2.21 3.85
N PHE A 31 1.79 1.50 4.85
CA PHE A 31 2.74 0.39 4.65
C PHE A 31 2.17 -0.70 3.73
N LEU A 32 0.95 -1.19 3.97
CA LEU A 32 0.32 -2.20 3.13
C LEU A 32 0.11 -1.73 1.68
N ARG A 33 -0.29 -0.47 1.48
CA ARG A 33 -0.41 0.09 0.12
C ARG A 33 0.95 0.21 -0.55
N PHE A 34 1.99 0.59 0.19
CA PHE A 34 3.35 0.73 -0.31
C PHE A 34 3.93 -0.61 -0.78
N ILE A 35 3.91 -1.66 0.05
CA ILE A 35 4.47 -2.97 -0.32
C ILE A 35 3.76 -3.57 -1.54
N ARG A 36 2.45 -3.36 -1.67
CA ARG A 36 1.66 -3.80 -2.83
C ARG A 36 2.11 -3.20 -4.16
N GLN A 37 2.76 -2.03 -4.15
CA GLN A 37 3.34 -1.43 -5.37
C GLN A 37 4.58 -2.19 -5.86
N PHE A 38 5.26 -2.92 -4.96
CA PHE A 38 6.51 -3.62 -5.25
C PHE A 38 6.34 -5.14 -5.32
N GLU A 39 5.25 -5.69 -4.75
CA GLU A 39 4.87 -7.11 -4.87
C GLU A 39 4.32 -7.49 -6.26
N SER A 40 4.30 -6.56 -7.21
CA SER A 40 3.79 -6.74 -8.58
C SER A 40 4.67 -7.66 -9.44
N ASN A 41 4.60 -8.95 -9.13
CA ASN A 41 4.81 -10.06 -10.07
C ASN A 41 3.49 -10.81 -10.32
N GLY A 42 2.32 -10.14 -10.32
CA GLY A 42 1.09 -10.87 -10.69
C GLY A 42 -0.23 -10.12 -10.77
N GLU A 43 -0.45 -9.05 -10.01
CA GLU A 43 -1.73 -8.35 -10.10
C GLU A 43 -1.51 -6.86 -10.29
N ASN A 44 -1.83 -6.39 -11.50
CA ASN A 44 -1.80 -4.99 -11.84
C ASN A 44 -2.88 -4.27 -11.01
N TYR A 45 -2.46 -3.56 -9.96
CA TYR A 45 -3.39 -2.85 -9.08
C TYR A 45 -4.33 -1.92 -9.86
N MET A 46 -3.83 -1.33 -10.95
CA MET A 46 -4.66 -0.53 -11.84
C MET A 46 -5.73 -1.38 -12.52
N GLU A 47 -5.37 -2.56 -13.02
CA GLU A 47 -6.33 -3.52 -13.61
C GLU A 47 -7.34 -4.04 -12.58
N ILE A 48 -6.94 -4.25 -11.33
CA ILE A 48 -7.86 -4.61 -10.25
C ILE A 48 -8.85 -3.47 -10.00
N GLN A 49 -8.36 -2.23 -9.88
CA GLN A 49 -9.22 -1.08 -9.66
C GLN A 49 -10.15 -0.85 -10.85
N GLU A 50 -9.62 -0.93 -12.07
CA GLU A 50 -10.41 -0.86 -13.29
C GLU A 50 -11.49 -1.94 -13.29
N ASN A 51 -11.17 -3.20 -12.99
CA ASN A 51 -12.17 -4.28 -12.92
C ASN A 51 -13.22 -4.07 -11.82
N LEU A 52 -12.82 -3.59 -10.64
CA LEU A 52 -13.73 -3.32 -9.52
C LEU A 52 -14.69 -2.16 -9.80
N TYR A 53 -14.23 -1.16 -10.55
CA TYR A 53 -14.97 0.09 -10.76
C TYR A 53 -15.45 0.28 -12.21
N LYS A 54 -15.26 -0.72 -13.10
CA LYS A 54 -15.53 -0.60 -14.55
C LYS A 54 -16.95 -0.14 -14.89
N GLU A 55 -17.93 -0.49 -14.07
CA GLU A 55 -19.36 -0.17 -14.29
C GLU A 55 -19.81 1.04 -13.44
N ILE A 56 -18.91 1.61 -12.65
CA ILE A 56 -19.21 2.74 -11.77
C ILE A 56 -18.69 4.02 -12.45
N PRO A 57 -19.58 4.96 -12.80
CA PRO A 57 -19.16 6.27 -13.29
C PRO A 57 -18.25 6.99 -12.29
N LEU A 58 -17.24 7.70 -12.80
CA LEU A 58 -16.22 8.36 -11.97
C LEU A 58 -16.81 9.36 -10.98
N ASP A 59 -17.85 10.09 -11.37
CA ASP A 59 -18.60 11.04 -10.55
C ASP A 59 -19.34 10.36 -9.40
N VAL A 60 -19.88 9.15 -9.63
CA VAL A 60 -20.52 8.32 -8.59
C VAL A 60 -19.47 7.84 -7.60
N LEU A 61 -18.36 7.28 -8.11
CA LEU A 61 -17.25 6.80 -7.29
C LEU A 61 -16.67 7.92 -6.40
N PHE A 62 -16.49 9.11 -6.98
CA PHE A 62 -16.02 10.29 -6.27
C PHE A 62 -17.01 10.71 -5.17
N SER A 63 -18.30 10.78 -5.49
CA SER A 63 -19.35 11.20 -4.55
C SER A 63 -19.47 10.24 -3.36
N GLU A 64 -19.37 8.93 -3.61
CA GLU A 64 -19.38 7.90 -2.56
C GLU A 64 -18.12 7.95 -1.68
N ALA A 65 -16.95 8.17 -2.28
CA ALA A 65 -15.70 8.34 -1.54
C ALA A 65 -15.75 9.56 -0.62
N GLN A 66 -16.27 10.69 -1.13
CA GLN A 66 -16.46 11.91 -0.37
C GLN A 66 -17.44 11.71 0.80
N HIS A 67 -18.61 11.11 0.55
CA HIS A 67 -19.58 10.80 1.61
C HIS A 67 -18.98 9.92 2.71
N ASN A 68 -18.22 8.90 2.35
CA ASN A 68 -17.57 8.02 3.32
C ASN A 68 -16.49 8.75 4.15
N TRP A 69 -15.76 9.68 3.54
CA TRP A 69 -14.77 10.49 4.24
C TRP A 69 -15.42 11.44 5.25
N GLU A 70 -16.46 12.17 4.84
CA GLU A 70 -17.21 13.08 5.70
C GLU A 70 -17.89 12.35 6.86
N ARG A 71 -18.50 11.20 6.59
CA ARG A 71 -19.14 10.36 7.62
C ARG A 71 -18.17 9.87 8.69
N LYS A 72 -16.94 9.50 8.31
CA LYS A 72 -15.88 9.13 9.26
C LYS A 72 -15.45 10.32 10.11
N LYS A 73 -15.39 11.51 9.51
CA LYS A 73 -15.03 12.76 10.19
C LYS A 73 -16.05 13.14 11.27
N SER A 74 -17.34 12.88 11.04
CA SER A 74 -18.42 13.13 12.01
C SER A 74 -18.52 12.11 13.14
N GLN A 75 -17.74 11.02 13.10
CA GLN A 75 -17.70 9.97 14.13
C GLN A 75 -16.45 10.04 15.03
N THR A 76 -15.59 11.04 14.82
CA THR A 76 -14.36 11.29 15.61
C THR A 76 -14.44 12.65 16.27
#